data_AF-A0AAD8NAH9-F1
#
_entry.id   AF-A0AAD8NAH9-F1
#
_cell.length_a   1.000
_cell.length_b   1.000
_cell.length_c   1.000
_cell.angle_alpha   90.00
_cell.angle_beta   90.00
_cell.angle_gamma   90.00
#
_symmetry.space_group_name_H-M   'P 1'
#
loop_
_entity.id
_entity.type
_entity.pdbx_description
1 polymer ?
#
loop_
_entity_poly.entity_id
_entity_poly.type
_entity_poly.pdbx_seq_one_letter_code
_entity_poly.pdbx_strand_id
1 'polypeptide(L)'
;MVLKVEEKCLPPPPDVILINYDTAVLASSDGCGLGFVVRDYAGKVFGAQASYLNGISSVEIVEAMALRCGLFMAKELKCKNFWVSSDCSNVVNCLKNKALALEDWHIIIEDVTSEEALATVLMSFTLLDQVPHRIAQFSLIHHIYGYWYGDVPSCVLADFPNPM
;
A
#
# COMPACT_ATOMS: atom_id res chain seq x y z
N MET A 1 11.58 -16.98 -1.48
CA MET A 1 12.51 -16.84 -2.64
C MET A 1 12.60 -15.36 -2.96
N VAL A 2 13.79 -14.75 -2.88
CA VAL A 2 13.98 -13.32 -3.15
C VAL A 2 14.32 -13.16 -4.63
N LEU A 3 13.49 -12.44 -5.38
CA LEU A 3 13.76 -12.08 -6.78
C LEU A 3 14.29 -10.64 -6.81
N LYS A 4 15.44 -10.44 -7.46
CA LYS A 4 16.10 -9.14 -7.64
C LYS A 4 15.98 -8.79 -9.12
N VAL A 5 15.24 -7.74 -9.48
CA VAL A 5 15.00 -7.34 -10.90
C VAL A 5 14.97 -5.80 -11.01
N GLU A 6 15.38 -5.27 -12.17
CA GLU A 6 15.67 -3.86 -12.50
C GLU A 6 14.49 -2.86 -12.47
N GLU A 7 14.86 -1.56 -12.46
CA GLU A 7 14.20 -0.28 -12.14
C GLU A 7 12.85 0.12 -12.81
N LYS A 8 12.02 -0.81 -13.28
CA LYS A 8 10.67 -0.49 -13.78
C LYS A 8 9.62 -1.17 -12.91
N CYS A 9 8.46 -0.53 -12.68
CA CYS A 9 7.31 -1.22 -12.07
C CYS A 9 6.91 -2.37 -13.01
N LEU A 10 7.39 -3.57 -12.69
CA LEU A 10 7.05 -4.77 -13.43
C LEU A 10 5.62 -5.15 -13.08
N PRO A 11 4.80 -5.55 -14.06
CA PRO A 11 3.50 -6.12 -13.75
C PRO A 11 3.71 -7.33 -12.82
N PRO A 12 2.81 -7.56 -11.85
CA PRO A 12 2.85 -8.80 -11.09
C PRO A 12 2.70 -10.00 -12.04
N PRO A 13 3.10 -11.22 -11.64
CA PRO A 13 2.85 -12.42 -12.40
C PRO A 13 1.36 -12.58 -12.71
N PRO A 14 1.01 -13.35 -13.77
CA PRO A 14 -0.36 -13.78 -13.98
C PRO A 14 -0.94 -14.39 -12.70
N ASP A 15 -2.22 -14.14 -12.45
CA ASP A 15 -2.96 -14.59 -11.25
C ASP A 15 -2.46 -14.02 -9.91
N VAL A 16 -1.63 -12.97 -9.93
CA VAL A 16 -1.26 -12.18 -8.75
C VAL A 16 -1.93 -10.81 -8.81
N ILE A 17 -2.58 -10.44 -7.72
CA ILE A 17 -3.08 -9.08 -7.49
C ILE A 17 -1.99 -8.24 -6.83
N LEU A 18 -1.65 -7.10 -7.42
CA LEU A 18 -0.75 -6.12 -6.81
C LEU A 18 -1.57 -5.11 -6.01
N ILE A 19 -1.23 -4.98 -4.73
CA ILE A 19 -1.73 -3.96 -3.82
C ILE A 19 -0.58 -2.98 -3.63
N ASN A 20 -0.60 -1.91 -4.39
CA ASN A 20 0.40 -0.85 -4.29
C ASN A 20 -0.12 0.25 -3.38
N TYR A 21 0.74 0.73 -2.49
CA TYR A 21 0.44 1.85 -1.62
C TYR A 21 1.59 2.83 -1.61
N ASP A 22 1.27 4.08 -1.31
CA ASP A 22 2.24 5.12 -1.01
C ASP A 22 1.64 6.10 -0.02
N THR A 23 2.52 6.88 0.60
CA THR A 23 2.20 7.76 1.70
C THR A 23 2.72 9.17 1.40
N ALA A 24 1.97 10.17 1.83
CA ALA A 24 2.31 11.56 1.64
C ALA A 24 2.32 12.25 3.01
N VAL A 25 3.39 12.97 3.29
CA VAL A 25 3.53 13.77 4.51
C VAL A 25 3.84 15.21 4.13
N LEU A 26 3.24 16.17 4.83
CA LEU A 26 3.54 17.58 4.67
C LEU A 26 4.13 18.10 5.99
N ALA A 27 5.25 18.82 5.93
CA ALA A 27 5.92 19.33 7.14
C ALA A 27 5.03 20.24 8.02
N SER A 28 3.98 20.81 7.44
CA SER A 28 3.00 21.66 8.12
C SER A 28 1.69 20.95 8.48
N SER A 29 1.55 19.65 8.21
CA SER A 29 0.36 18.87 8.57
C SER A 29 0.63 18.01 9.80
N ASP A 30 -0.36 17.92 10.69
CA ASP A 30 -0.31 17.02 11.85
C ASP A 30 -0.57 15.54 11.48
N GLY A 31 -0.58 15.19 10.20
CA GLY A 31 -0.96 13.88 9.71
C GLY A 31 -0.27 13.48 8.40
N CYS A 32 -0.71 12.36 7.85
CA CYS A 32 -0.25 11.84 6.57
C CYS A 32 -1.43 11.44 5.68
N GLY A 33 -1.26 11.52 4.36
CA GLY A 33 -2.14 10.87 3.42
C GLY A 33 -1.64 9.47 3.09
N LEU A 34 -2.57 8.55 2.92
CA LEU A 34 -2.36 7.23 2.35
C LEU A 34 -3.10 7.13 1.03
N GLY A 35 -2.49 6.46 0.07
CA GLY A 35 -3.08 6.14 -1.22
C GLY A 35 -2.80 4.70 -1.61
N PHE A 36 -3.82 4.01 -2.14
CA PHE A 36 -3.73 2.63 -2.59
C PHE A 36 -4.32 2.46 -3.98
N VAL A 37 -3.75 1.51 -4.72
CA VAL A 37 -4.34 0.93 -5.92
C VAL A 37 -4.18 -0.57 -5.89
N VAL A 38 -5.27 -1.27 -6.16
CA VAL A 38 -5.31 -2.72 -6.31
C VAL A 38 -5.55 -3.05 -7.77
N ARG A 39 -4.63 -3.79 -8.39
CA ARG A 39 -4.70 -4.12 -9.81
C ARG A 39 -4.11 -5.49 -10.13
N ASP A 40 -4.51 -6.08 -11.25
CA ASP A 40 -3.88 -7.31 -11.78
C ASP A 40 -2.68 -7.03 -12.69
N TYR A 41 -2.11 -8.11 -13.25
CA TYR A 41 -1.00 -8.08 -14.21
C TYR A 41 -1.29 -7.30 -15.50
N ALA A 42 -2.57 -7.17 -15.88
CA ALA A 42 -3.01 -6.44 -17.07
C ALA A 42 -3.28 -4.95 -16.76
N GLY A 43 -3.09 -4.52 -15.51
CA GLY A 43 -3.37 -3.16 -15.06
C GLY A 43 -4.85 -2.89 -14.79
N LYS A 44 -5.70 -3.92 -14.81
CA LYS A 44 -7.12 -3.78 -14.47
C LYS A 44 -7.26 -3.48 -12.99
N VAL A 45 -7.95 -2.39 -12.66
CA VAL A 45 -8.17 -1.96 -11.29
C VAL A 45 -9.31 -2.75 -10.65
N PHE A 46 -9.06 -3.24 -9.44
CA PHE A 46 -10.05 -3.86 -8.56
C PHE A 46 -10.51 -2.90 -7.46
N GLY A 47 -9.69 -1.91 -7.15
CA GLY A 47 -10.10 -0.76 -6.36
C GLY A 47 -8.96 0.18 -6.01
N ALA A 48 -9.32 1.29 -5.39
CA ALA A 48 -8.39 2.28 -4.86
C ALA A 48 -8.89 2.80 -3.51
N GLN A 49 -7.97 3.33 -2.71
CA GLN A 49 -8.30 3.93 -1.42
C GLN A 49 -7.48 5.21 -1.22
N ALA A 50 -8.13 6.22 -0.66
CA ALA A 50 -7.51 7.45 -0.19
C ALA A 50 -7.85 7.60 1.29
N SER A 51 -6.87 7.82 2.16
CA SER A 51 -7.14 7.97 3.60
C SER A 51 -6.17 8.95 4.25
N TYR A 52 -6.70 10.00 4.87
CA TYR A 52 -5.92 10.86 5.74
C TYR A 52 -5.72 10.18 7.09
N LEU A 53 -4.58 10.30 7.75
CA LEU A 53 -4.38 9.81 9.10
C LEU A 53 -3.82 10.95 9.95
N ASN A 54 -4.51 11.28 11.03
CA ASN A 54 -4.11 12.36 11.92
C ASN A 54 -3.19 11.86 13.03
N GLY A 55 -2.29 12.72 13.51
CA GLY A 55 -1.46 12.48 14.68
C GLY A 55 -0.38 11.42 14.48
N ILE A 56 0.16 11.27 13.27
CA ILE A 56 1.21 10.27 13.03
C ILE A 56 2.59 10.79 13.39
N SER A 57 3.33 9.98 14.14
CA SER A 57 4.57 10.34 14.83
C SER A 57 5.85 9.77 14.19
N SER A 58 5.78 8.78 13.29
CA SER A 58 6.96 8.26 12.57
C SER A 58 6.62 7.65 11.20
N VAL A 59 7.61 7.59 10.32
CA VAL A 59 7.50 6.97 8.99
C VAL A 59 7.16 5.49 9.11
N GLU A 60 7.73 4.79 10.09
CA GLU A 60 7.47 3.37 10.33
C GLU A 60 6.01 3.10 10.72
N ILE A 61 5.38 3.98 11.50
CA ILE A 61 3.95 3.87 11.84
C ILE A 61 3.10 4.06 10.60
N VAL A 62 3.38 5.09 9.80
CA VAL A 62 2.69 5.35 8.52
C VAL A 62 2.74 4.10 7.63
N GLU A 63 3.94 3.54 7.46
CA GLU A 63 4.20 2.40 6.58
C GLU A 63 3.58 1.09 7.12
N ALA A 64 3.66 0.85 8.43
CA ALA A 64 3.00 -0.29 9.06
C ALA A 64 1.48 -0.21 8.96
N MET A 65 0.89 0.98 9.14
CA MET A 65 -0.54 1.20 8.94
C MET A 65 -0.93 0.99 7.49
N ALA A 66 -0.12 1.47 6.55
CA ALA A 66 -0.39 1.31 5.14
C ALA A 66 -0.37 -0.18 4.73
N LEU A 67 0.63 -0.93 5.18
CA LEU A 67 0.68 -2.39 5.02
C LEU A 67 -0.58 -3.06 5.57
N ARG A 68 -1.01 -2.70 6.79
CA ARG A 68 -2.22 -3.25 7.42
C ARG A 68 -3.47 -2.96 6.60
N CYS A 69 -3.62 -1.74 6.08
CA CYS A 69 -4.71 -1.38 5.18
C CYS A 69 -4.65 -2.19 3.87
N GLY A 70 -3.46 -2.40 3.31
CA GLY A 70 -3.28 -3.23 2.12
C GLY A 70 -3.75 -4.67 2.32
N LEU A 71 -3.46 -5.26 3.48
CA LEU A 71 -3.92 -6.62 3.82
C LEU A 71 -5.42 -6.69 4.06
N PHE A 72 -5.98 -5.70 4.76
CA PHE A 72 -7.42 -5.58 4.92
C PHE A 72 -8.12 -5.51 3.55
N MET A 73 -7.59 -4.71 2.63
CA MET A 73 -8.12 -4.60 1.28
C MET A 73 -8.03 -5.91 0.50
N ALA A 74 -6.92 -6.65 0.63
CA ALA A 74 -6.77 -7.98 0.02
C ALA A 74 -7.89 -8.93 0.46
N LYS A 75 -8.23 -8.89 1.75
CA LYS A 75 -9.28 -9.69 2.36
C LYS A 75 -10.67 -9.29 1.87
N GLU A 76 -10.97 -7.99 1.85
CA GLU A 76 -12.24 -7.45 1.34
C GLU A 76 -12.47 -7.83 -0.13
N LEU A 77 -11.42 -7.75 -0.95
CA LEU A 77 -11.45 -8.13 -2.36
C LEU A 77 -11.33 -9.64 -2.60
N LYS A 78 -11.23 -10.45 -1.53
CA LYS A 78 -11.08 -11.91 -1.57
C LYS A 78 -9.92 -12.36 -2.45
N CYS A 79 -8.83 -11.60 -2.45
CA CYS A 79 -7.63 -11.91 -3.21
C CYS A 79 -6.98 -13.18 -2.66
N LYS A 80 -6.87 -14.21 -3.50
CA LYS A 80 -6.24 -15.49 -3.12
C LYS A 80 -4.72 -15.47 -3.20
N ASN A 81 -4.18 -14.69 -4.14
CA ASN A 81 -2.76 -14.59 -4.40
C ASN A 81 -2.45 -13.12 -4.70
N PHE A 82 -1.72 -12.47 -3.79
CA PHE A 82 -1.47 -11.05 -3.88
C PHE A 82 -0.10 -10.66 -3.35
N TRP A 83 0.40 -9.55 -3.86
CA TRP A 83 1.62 -8.89 -3.43
C TRP A 83 1.29 -7.53 -2.84
N VAL A 84 1.89 -7.22 -1.69
CA VAL A 84 1.90 -5.87 -1.14
C VAL A 84 3.31 -5.33 -1.28
N SER A 85 3.44 -4.13 -1.85
CA SER A 85 4.72 -3.43 -1.98
C SER A 85 4.90 -2.43 -0.83
N SER A 86 6.07 -2.47 -0.20
CA SER A 86 6.52 -1.48 0.79
C SER A 86 7.93 -1.02 0.43
N ASP A 87 8.19 0.28 0.55
CA ASP A 87 9.51 0.88 0.40
C ASP A 87 10.27 0.97 1.73
N CYS A 88 9.59 0.77 2.86
CA CYS A 88 10.16 0.78 4.19
C CYS A 88 10.89 -0.54 4.53
N SER A 89 12.21 -0.50 4.43
CA SER A 89 13.06 -1.65 4.76
C SER A 89 12.88 -2.14 6.21
N ASN A 90 12.62 -1.22 7.16
CA ASN A 90 12.36 -1.54 8.57
C ASN A 90 11.09 -2.39 8.73
N VAL A 91 9.97 -1.98 8.13
CA VAL A 91 8.70 -2.72 8.16
C VAL A 91 8.85 -4.10 7.52
N VAL A 92 9.50 -4.18 6.35
CA VAL A 92 9.75 -5.45 5.66
C VAL A 92 10.65 -6.38 6.49
N ASN A 93 11.69 -5.84 7.13
CA ASN A 93 12.58 -6.63 7.97
C ASN A 93 11.86 -7.14 9.24
N CYS A 94 10.98 -6.33 9.82
CA CYS A 94 10.16 -6.72 10.97
C CYS A 94 9.24 -7.90 10.62
N LEU A 95 8.54 -7.83 9.48
CA LEU A 95 7.71 -8.92 8.96
C LEU A 95 8.49 -10.22 8.74
N LYS A 96 9.71 -10.13 8.21
CA LYS A 96 10.52 -11.31 7.86
C LYS A 96 11.12 -12.01 9.06
N ASN A 97 11.75 -11.23 9.93
CA ASN A 97 12.61 -11.76 10.98
C ASN A 97 11.88 -11.88 12.32
N LYS A 98 10.67 -11.31 12.47
CA LYS A 98 9.95 -11.17 13.74
C LYS A 98 10.83 -10.56 14.85
N ALA A 99 11.87 -9.81 14.46
CA ALA A 99 13.04 -9.54 15.31
C ALA A 99 13.15 -8.09 15.79
N LEU A 100 12.20 -7.21 15.45
CA LEU A 100 12.19 -5.82 15.90
C LEU A 100 11.09 -5.61 16.96
N ALA A 101 11.20 -6.36 18.06
CA ALA A 101 10.25 -6.32 19.17
C ALA A 101 10.51 -5.18 20.18
N LEU A 102 11.02 -4.02 19.72
CA LEU A 102 11.47 -2.93 20.60
C LEU A 102 10.86 -1.55 20.30
N GLU A 103 10.06 -1.40 19.24
CA GLU A 103 9.50 -0.10 18.83
C GLU A 103 7.97 -0.14 18.74
N ASP A 104 7.28 0.93 19.15
CA ASP A 104 5.82 1.00 19.37
C ASP A 104 4.95 0.57 18.17
N TRP A 105 5.47 0.59 16.95
CA TRP A 105 4.76 0.16 15.74
C TRP A 105 4.78 -1.36 15.52
N HIS A 106 5.57 -2.14 16.29
CA HIS A 106 5.62 -3.60 16.18
C HIS A 106 4.25 -4.23 16.38
N ILE A 107 3.40 -3.64 17.23
CA ILE A 107 2.05 -4.15 17.52
C ILE A 107 1.15 -4.15 16.29
N ILE A 108 1.35 -3.19 15.37
CA ILE A 108 0.62 -3.09 14.10
C ILE A 108 1.03 -4.25 13.18
N ILE A 109 2.32 -4.60 13.19
CA ILE A 109 2.87 -5.72 12.41
C ILE A 109 2.43 -7.06 13.00
N GLU A 110 2.38 -7.19 14.33
CA GLU A 110 1.86 -8.39 14.99
C GLU A 110 0.40 -8.66 14.61
N ASP A 111 -0.47 -7.64 14.68
CA ASP A 111 -1.87 -7.70 14.22
C ASP A 111 -1.95 -8.26 12.79
N VAL A 112 -1.17 -7.66 11.89
CA VAL A 112 -1.01 -8.07 10.49
C VAL A 112 -0.56 -9.52 10.32
N THR A 113 0.43 -9.99 11.09
CA THR A 113 0.98 -11.34 10.95
C THR A 113 0.09 -12.44 11.55
N SER A 114 -0.82 -12.06 12.45
CA SER A 114 -1.76 -12.97 13.10
C SER A 114 -2.94 -13.37 12.21
N GLU A 115 -3.26 -12.58 11.18
CA GLU A 115 -4.44 -12.75 10.32
C GLU A 115 -4.34 -13.86 9.25
N GLU A 116 -3.35 -14.76 9.31
CA GLU A 116 -3.22 -15.98 8.44
C GLU A 116 -3.20 -15.76 6.92
N ALA A 117 -3.29 -14.52 6.43
CA ALA A 117 -3.12 -14.20 5.03
C ALA A 117 -1.64 -14.36 4.65
N LEU A 118 -1.31 -15.42 3.90
CA LEU A 118 0.00 -15.64 3.27
C LEU A 118 0.21 -14.62 2.13
N ALA A 119 0.28 -13.34 2.49
CA ALA A 119 0.76 -12.28 1.61
C ALA A 119 2.23 -12.53 1.30
N THR A 120 2.59 -12.56 0.02
CA THR A 120 4.01 -12.40 -0.32
C THR A 120 4.31 -10.91 -0.30
N VAL A 121 4.94 -10.43 0.77
CA VAL A 121 5.43 -9.06 0.85
C VAL A 121 6.68 -8.96 0.00
N LEU A 122 6.61 -8.16 -1.06
CA LEU A 122 7.76 -7.88 -1.91
C LEU A 122 8.47 -6.62 -1.44
N MET A 123 9.81 -6.69 -1.41
CA MET A 123 10.66 -5.56 -1.07
C MET A 123 10.96 -4.73 -2.34
N SER A 124 10.70 -3.42 -2.26
CA SER A 124 11.25 -2.31 -3.05
C SER A 124 11.45 -2.53 -4.56
N PHE A 125 10.59 -1.94 -5.41
CA PHE A 125 10.94 -1.37 -6.74
C PHE A 125 9.91 -0.33 -7.28
N THR A 126 8.96 0.15 -6.46
CA THR A 126 7.95 1.16 -6.88
C THR A 126 8.51 2.59 -6.90
N LEU A 127 9.70 2.80 -7.47
CA LEU A 127 10.23 4.16 -7.65
C LEU A 127 9.58 4.94 -8.81
N LEU A 128 8.50 4.43 -9.42
CA LEU A 128 7.87 5.08 -10.58
C LEU A 128 6.33 4.99 -10.65
N ASP A 129 5.66 4.26 -9.76
CA ASP A 129 4.19 4.29 -9.77
C ASP A 129 3.70 5.50 -8.98
N GLN A 130 3.53 6.61 -9.69
CA GLN A 130 3.05 7.86 -9.09
C GLN A 130 1.56 7.82 -8.74
N VAL A 131 0.84 6.75 -9.08
CA VAL A 131 -0.60 6.67 -8.86
C VAL A 131 -0.92 6.62 -7.36
N PRO A 132 -0.42 5.67 -6.55
CA PRO A 132 -0.68 5.69 -5.11
C PRO A 132 -0.19 6.97 -4.45
N HIS A 133 0.95 7.53 -4.90
CA HIS A 133 1.47 8.80 -4.38
C HIS A 133 0.48 9.95 -4.57
N ARG A 134 -0.09 10.10 -5.77
CA ARG A 134 -1.08 11.13 -6.07
C ARG A 134 -2.38 10.93 -5.30
N ILE A 135 -2.77 9.69 -5.03
CA ILE A 135 -3.90 9.39 -4.16
C ILE A 135 -3.59 9.78 -2.71
N ALA A 136 -2.37 9.52 -2.24
CA ALA A 136 -1.90 9.93 -0.92
C ALA A 136 -1.86 11.45 -0.78
N GLN A 137 -1.35 12.18 -1.77
CA GLN A 137 -1.40 13.64 -1.80
C GLN A 137 -2.84 14.16 -1.80
N PHE A 138 -3.73 13.51 -2.56
CA PHE A 138 -5.14 13.87 -2.61
C PHE A 138 -5.82 13.67 -1.24
N SER A 139 -5.55 12.57 -0.54
CA SER A 139 -6.07 12.38 0.82
C SER A 139 -5.49 13.37 1.83
N LEU A 140 -4.19 13.68 1.71
CA LEU A 140 -3.51 14.67 2.54
C LEU A 140 -4.05 16.08 2.36
N ILE A 141 -4.27 16.54 1.13
CA ILE A 141 -4.71 17.91 0.84
C ILE A 141 -6.18 18.12 1.22
N HIS A 142 -7.02 17.11 0.98
CA HIS A 142 -8.46 17.23 1.18
C HIS A 142 -8.97 16.64 2.50
N HIS A 143 -8.09 16.03 3.31
CA HIS A 143 -8.43 15.32 4.55
C HIS A 143 -9.56 14.30 4.36
N ILE A 144 -9.47 13.49 3.29
CA ILE A 144 -10.55 12.56 2.93
C ILE A 144 -10.26 11.11 3.32
N TYR A 145 -11.36 10.37 3.44
CA TYR A 145 -11.40 8.92 3.54
C TYR A 145 -12.35 8.42 2.45
N GLY A 146 -11.84 7.66 1.49
CA GLY A 146 -12.62 7.20 0.36
C GLY A 146 -12.13 5.86 -0.16
N TYR A 147 -13.08 5.04 -0.63
CA TYR A 147 -12.86 3.76 -1.28
C TYR A 147 -13.56 3.75 -2.63
N TRP A 148 -12.86 3.26 -3.64
CA TRP A 148 -13.38 3.09 -4.99
C TRP A 148 -13.27 1.61 -5.34
N TYR A 149 -14.40 0.92 -5.51
CA TYR A 149 -14.43 -0.50 -5.88
C TYR A 149 -14.54 -0.62 -7.40
N GLY A 150 -13.55 -1.26 -8.03
CA GLY A 150 -13.45 -1.37 -9.49
C GLY A 150 -13.10 -0.05 -10.21
N ASP A 151 -12.83 1.01 -9.46
CA ASP A 151 -12.61 2.38 -9.98
C ASP A 151 -11.49 3.07 -9.19
N VAL A 152 -11.21 4.34 -9.52
CA VAL A 152 -10.16 5.18 -8.95
C VAL A 152 -10.66 6.60 -8.65
N PRO A 153 -10.03 7.34 -7.73
CA PRO A 153 -10.35 8.75 -7.51
C PRO A 153 -10.04 9.62 -8.73
N SER A 154 -10.70 10.78 -8.82
CA SER A 154 -10.57 11.72 -9.94
C SER A 154 -9.14 12.21 -10.19
N CYS A 155 -8.44 12.59 -9.11
CA CYS A 155 -7.23 11.89 -8.72
C CYS A 155 -6.29 11.43 -9.84
N VAL A 156 -6.61 10.23 -10.31
CA VAL A 156 -5.81 9.34 -11.15
C VAL A 156 -6.60 8.71 -12.29
N LEU A 157 -7.78 9.25 -12.62
CA LEU A 157 -8.61 8.75 -13.72
C LEU A 157 -7.85 8.69 -15.06
N ALA A 158 -6.97 9.67 -15.32
CA ALA A 158 -6.20 9.72 -16.56
C ALA A 158 -5.21 8.55 -16.73
N ASP A 159 -4.82 7.91 -15.62
CA ASP A 159 -3.91 6.77 -15.60
C ASP A 159 -4.64 5.45 -15.93
N PHE A 160 -5.98 5.45 -15.88
CA PHE A 160 -6.85 4.29 -16.13
C PHE A 160 -7.99 4.68 -17.08
N PRO A 161 -7.74 4.80 -18.40
CA PRO A 161 -8.73 5.27 -19.36
C PRO A 161 -9.95 4.35 -19.55
N ASN A 162 -9.95 3.15 -18.94
CA ASN A 162 -11.10 2.24 -18.87
C ASN A 162 -11.27 1.71 -17.43
N PRO A 163 -11.73 2.52 -16.47
CA PRO A 163 -12.24 1.98 -15.21
C PRO A 163 -13.50 1.16 -15.51
N MET A 164 -13.80 0.13 -14.71
CA MET A 164 -14.93 -0.77 -14.98
C MET A 164 -16.29 -0.08 -14.88
#